data_AF-A0A2V9NTC6-F1
#
_entry.id   AF-A0A2V9NTC6-F1
#
_cell.length_a   1.000
_cell.length_b   1.000
_cell.length_c   1.000
_cell.angle_alpha   90.00
_cell.angle_beta   90.00
_cell.angle_gamma   90.00
#
_symmetry.space_group_name_H-M   'P 1'
#
loop_
_entity.id
_entity.type
_entity.pdbx_description
1 polymer ?
#
loop_
_entity_poly.entity_id
_entity_poly.type
_entity_poly.pdbx_seq_one_letter_code
_entity_poly.pdbx_strand_id
1 'polypeptide(L)' 'MFLINSEGDPMPPPQITDMQCALQIAGVDCNLYQVLTLVNNDKHAFAYWRDWDHSPPPQHRVSEDVISFLDTYLK' A
#
# COMPACT_ATOMS: atom_id res chain seq x y z
N MET A 1 -9.90 0.95 -0.76
CA MET A 1 -8.77 1.76 -1.24
C MET A 1 -7.46 1.02 -0.96
N PHE A 2 -6.49 1.02 -1.87
CA PHE A 2 -5.19 0.40 -1.65
C PHE A 2 -4.11 1.48 -1.64
N LEU A 3 -3.36 1.59 -0.53
CA LEU A 3 -2.31 2.57 -0.31
C LEU A 3 -0.95 1.87 -0.34
N ILE A 4 0.02 2.44 -1.05
CA ILE A 4 1.35 1.84 -1.24
C ILE A 4 2.41 2.91 -1.03
N ASN A 5 3.45 2.58 -0.28
CA ASN A 5 4.66 3.39 -0.15
C ASN A 5 5.90 2.51 0.02
N SER A 6 7.06 3.14 0.05
CA SER A 6 8.31 2.48 0.42
C SER A 6 9.09 3.31 1.45
N GLU A 7 9.98 2.67 2.20
CA GLU A 7 10.75 3.32 3.26
C GLU A 7 11.73 4.39 2.74
N GLY A 8 12.30 4.18 1.55
CA GLY A 8 13.27 5.08 0.92
C GLY A 8 12.64 6.11 -0.02
N ASP A 9 11.30 6.13 -0.15
CA ASP A 9 10.60 7.12 -0.97
C ASP A 9 10.84 8.53 -0.39
N PRO A 10 11.38 9.50 -1.16
CA PRO A 10 11.67 10.86 -0.66
C PRO A 10 10.41 11.70 -0.38
N MET A 11 9.22 11.15 -0.60
CA MET A 11 7.98 11.77 -0.14
C MET A 11 7.99 11.98 1.38
N PRO A 12 7.32 13.03 1.90
CA PRO A 12 7.26 13.29 3.33
C PRO A 12 6.83 12.04 4.11
N PRO A 13 7.61 11.60 5.11
CA PRO A 13 7.39 10.33 5.82
C PRO A 13 5.96 10.07 6.34
N PRO A 14 5.18 11.09 6.79
CA PRO A 14 3.88 10.80 7.38
C PRO A 14 2.72 10.69 6.37
N GLN A 15 2.91 10.84 5.05
CA GLN A 15 1.75 10.96 4.13
C GLN A 15 0.76 9.77 4.17
N ILE A 16 1.27 8.55 4.24
CA ILE A 16 0.43 7.34 4.36
C ILE A 16 -0.27 7.33 5.71
N THR A 17 0.46 7.63 6.78
CA THR A 17 -0.08 7.74 8.14
C THR A 17 -1.16 8.83 8.24
N ASP A 18 -0.93 9.99 7.62
CA ASP A 18 -1.87 11.11 7.57
C ASP A 18 -3.14 10.70 6.80
N MET A 19 -2.98 9.98 5.68
CA MET A 19 -4.12 9.42 4.95
C MET A 19 -4.90 8.41 5.79
N GLN A 20 -4.22 7.49 6.48
CA GLN A 20 -4.88 6.54 7.39
C GLN A 20 -5.64 7.25 8.50
N CYS A 21 -5.01 8.24 9.15
CA CYS A 21 -5.65 9.07 10.17
C CYS A 21 -6.88 9.80 9.61
N ALA A 22 -6.79 10.37 8.40
CA ALA A 22 -7.90 11.06 7.77
C ALA A 22 -9.08 10.13 7.47
N LEU A 23 -8.82 8.91 6.99
CA LEU A 23 -9.85 7.88 6.76
C LEU A 23 -10.54 7.46 8.06
N GLN A 24 -9.75 7.24 9.11
CA GLN A 24 -10.27 6.87 10.43
C GLN A 24 -11.13 7.98 11.03
N ILE A 25 -10.69 9.24 10.95
CA ILE A 25 -11.47 10.41 11.39
C ILE A 25 -12.78 10.54 10.59
N ALA A 26 -12.75 10.22 9.29
CA ALA A 26 -13.94 10.21 8.44
C ALA A 26 -14.87 9.01 8.69
N GLY A 27 -14.53 8.10 9.61
CA GLY A 27 -15.32 6.92 9.93
C GLY A 27 -15.28 5.83 8.86
N VAL A 28 -14.26 5.83 7.99
CA VAL A 28 -14.06 4.75 7.01
C VAL A 28 -13.59 3.50 7.75
N ASP A 29 -14.32 2.40 7.60
CA ASP A 29 -13.94 1.11 8.16
C ASP A 29 -12.55 0.69 7.65
N CYS A 30 -11.66 0.31 8.56
CA CYS A 30 -10.32 -0.16 8.27
C CYS A 30 -10.29 -1.37 7.34
N ASN A 31 -11.36 -2.17 7.28
CA ASN A 31 -11.48 -3.26 6.34
C ASN A 31 -11.58 -2.77 4.88
N LEU A 32 -12.09 -1.55 4.66
CA LEU A 32 -12.30 -0.98 3.32
C LEU A 32 -11.01 -0.42 2.70
N TYR A 33 -9.89 -0.44 3.42
CA TYR A 33 -8.60 -0.08 2.85
C TYR A 33 -7.46 -0.99 3.30
N GLN A 34 -6.44 -1.08 2.45
CA GLN A 34 -5.22 -1.82 2.72
C GLN A 34 -4.02 -0.92 2.53
N VAL A 35 -2.99 -1.10 3.36
CA VAL A 35 -1.73 -0.37 3.29
C VAL A 35 -0.60 -1.37 3.10
N LEU A 36 0.26 -1.12 2.13
CA LEU A 36 1.46 -1.90 1.87
C LEU A 36 2.70 -0.97 1.90
N THR A 37 3.57 -1.18 2.88
CA THR A 37 4.86 -0.50 2.99
C THR A 37 5.97 -1.42 2.51
N LEU A 38 6.66 -1.05 1.45
CA LEU A 38 7.80 -1.79 0.91
C LEU A 38 9.07 -1.45 1.69
N VAL A 39 9.57 -2.45 2.44
CA VAL A 39 10.81 -2.36 3.22
C VAL A 39 12.04 -2.50 2.31
N ASN A 40 13.14 -1.80 2.62
CA ASN A 40 14.36 -1.80 1.81
C ASN A 40 14.15 -1.40 0.33
N ASN A 41 13.16 -0.55 0.06
CA ASN A 41 12.82 -0.09 -1.29
C ASN A 41 12.75 1.45 -1.31
N ASP A 42 13.33 2.05 -2.35
CA ASP A 42 13.41 3.50 -2.56
C ASP A 42 12.55 4.01 -3.73
N LYS A 43 11.75 3.12 -4.33
CA LYS A 43 10.91 3.44 -5.47
C LYS A 43 9.71 4.29 -5.10
N HIS A 44 9.28 5.07 -6.08
CA HIS A 44 8.13 5.99 -5.96
C HIS A 44 7.11 5.74 -7.07
N ALA A 45 5.84 6.05 -6.78
CA ALA A 45 4.68 5.89 -7.65
C ALA A 45 4.63 4.51 -8.33
N PHE A 46 4.14 4.45 -9.58
CA PHE A 46 3.94 3.19 -10.30
C PHE A 46 5.17 2.28 -10.47
N ALA A 47 6.36 2.71 -10.06
CA ALA A 47 7.55 1.85 -10.02
C ALA A 47 7.36 0.60 -9.12
N TYR A 48 6.47 0.65 -8.12
CA TYR A 48 6.16 -0.52 -7.27
C TYR A 48 5.51 -1.68 -8.04
N TRP A 49 4.84 -1.41 -9.17
CA TRP A 49 3.92 -2.36 -9.80
C TRP A 49 4.55 -3.72 -10.13
N ARG A 50 5.85 -3.73 -10.41
CA ARG A 50 6.62 -4.92 -10.76
C ARG A 50 7.45 -5.48 -9.61
N ASP A 51 7.44 -4.83 -8.45
CA ASP A 51 8.14 -5.28 -7.26
C ASP A 51 7.40 -6.38 -6.53
N TRP A 52 8.16 -7.05 -5.66
CA TRP A 52 7.63 -7.98 -4.70
C TRP A 52 7.12 -7.23 -3.47
N ASP A 53 6.17 -7.83 -2.76
CA ASP A 53 5.53 -7.30 -1.56
C ASP A 53 6.48 -7.17 -0.35
N HIS A 54 7.76 -7.55 -0.51
CA HIS A 54 8.87 -7.44 0.46
C HIS A 54 8.55 -7.94 1.88
N SER A 55 7.40 -8.62 2.06
CA SER A 55 7.08 -9.43 3.22
C SER A 55 8.12 -10.56 3.29
N PRO A 56 8.65 -10.96 4.45
CA PRO A 56 9.57 -12.10 4.51
C PRO A 56 8.80 -13.40 4.82
N PRO A 57 8.80 -14.41 3.92
CA PRO A 57 9.37 -14.43 2.57
C PRO A 57 8.47 -13.71 1.55
N PRO A 58 9.02 -13.09 0.48
CA PRO A 58 8.20 -12.39 -0.49
C PRO A 58 7.29 -13.39 -1.20
N GLN A 59 5.99 -13.16 -1.17
CA GLN A 59 5.00 -14.12 -1.67
C GLN A 59 4.42 -13.68 -2.99
N HIS A 60 4.20 -12.36 -3.15
CA HIS A 60 3.45 -11.82 -4.27
C HIS A 60 4.14 -10.60 -4.87
N ARG A 61 3.84 -10.32 -6.13
CA ARG A 61 4.09 -9.00 -6.70
C ARG A 61 3.09 -8.01 -6.09
N VAL A 62 3.51 -6.77 -5.91
CA VAL A 62 2.63 -5.66 -5.48
C VAL A 62 1.38 -5.57 -6.36
N SER A 63 1.53 -5.81 -7.67
CA SER A 63 0.39 -5.85 -8.60
C SER A 63 -0.60 -6.97 -8.30
N GLU A 64 -0.14 -8.13 -7.85
CA GLU A 64 -1.00 -9.25 -7.48
C GLU A 64 -1.81 -8.91 -6.22
N ASP A 65 -1.19 -8.27 -5.22
CA ASP A 65 -1.89 -7.80 -4.02
C ASP A 65 -2.95 -6.73 -4.34
N VAL A 66 -2.61 -5.77 -5.21
CA VAL A 66 -3.55 -4.72 -5.64
C VAL A 66 -4.73 -5.33 -6.40
N ILE A 67 -4.47 -6.25 -7.33
CA ILE A 67 -5.54 -6.92 -8.10
C ILE A 67 -6.42 -7.76 -7.16
N SER A 68 -5.82 -8.53 -6.25
CA SER A 68 -6.55 -9.34 -5.27
C SER A 68 -7.48 -8.50 -4.39
N PHE A 69 -6.99 -7.33 -3.92
CA PHE A 69 -7.81 -6.38 -3.18
C PHE A 69 -8.98 -5.87 -4.04
N LEU A 70 -8.73 -5.43 -5.26
CA LEU A 70 -9.79 -4.92 -6.15
C LEU A 70 -10.84 -5.99 -6.46
N ASP A 71 -10.41 -7.22 -6.72
CA ASP A 71 -11.28 -8.37 -6.97
C ASP A 71 -12.18 -8.73 -5.78
N THR A 72 -11.76 -8.41 -4.56
CA THR A 72 -12.54 -8.65 -3.34
C THR A 72 -13.67 -7.62 -3.18
N TYR A 73 -13.46 -6.37 -3.63
CA TYR A 73 -14.36 -5.25 -3.37
C TYR A 73 -15.18 -4.77 -4.58
N LEU A 74 -14.85 -5.21 -5.80
CA LEU A 74 -15.55 -4.81 -7.04
C LEU A 74 -16.44 -5.90 -7.64
N LYS A 75 -16.66 -7.03 -6.94
CA LYS A 75 -17.56 -8.11 -7.36
C LYS A 75 -18.96 -7.95 -6.80
#